data_AF-A0A176RXL1-F1
#
_entry.id   AF-A0A176RXL1-F1
#
_cell.length_a   1.000
_cell.length_b   1.000
_cell.length_c   1.000
_cell.angle_alpha   90.00
_cell.angle_beta   90.00
_cell.angle_gamma   90.00
#
_symmetry.space_group_name_H-M   'P 1'
#
loop_
_entity.id
_entity.type
_entity.pdbx_description
1 polymer ?
#
loop_
_entity_poly.entity_id
_entity_poly.type
_entity_poly.pdbx_seq_one_letter_code
_entity_poly.pdbx_strand_id
1 'polypeptide(L)'
;MIIKPGQSHSQWTYALLLSLFLVPVAYASGGEGSEKIANAFLWIAVLLLLAKMASLIEKVGQPAVLGELVIGVVLGNLFLVGIGVFEPVKHDEIIKFLAELGVVVLLFQIGLESKLEEMREVGGR
;
A
#
# COMPACT_ATOMS: atom_id res chain seq x y z
N MET A 1 15.67 -5.37 -63.58
CA MET A 1 14.99 -6.45 -62.82
C MET A 1 13.88 -5.78 -62.01
N ILE A 2 12.65 -6.26 -62.20
CA ILE A 2 11.41 -5.47 -62.24
C ILE A 2 10.92 -5.01 -60.85
N ILE A 3 10.77 -3.70 -60.66
CA ILE A 3 9.89 -3.10 -59.64
C ILE A 3 8.47 -3.08 -60.21
N LYS A 4 7.56 -3.85 -59.59
CA LYS A 4 6.14 -3.91 -59.95
C LYS A 4 5.37 -2.87 -59.10
N PRO A 5 4.83 -1.79 -59.67
CA PRO A 5 4.12 -0.76 -58.90
C PRO A 5 2.65 -1.19 -58.75
N GLY A 6 2.29 -1.77 -57.60
CA GLY A 6 0.90 -2.19 -57.37
C GLY A 6 0.63 -3.01 -56.10
N GLN A 7 1.55 -3.09 -55.16
CA GLN A 7 1.41 -3.88 -53.93
C GLN A 7 1.67 -3.07 -52.65
N SER A 8 1.49 -1.75 -52.69
CA SER A 8 1.80 -0.89 -51.54
C SER A 8 0.71 -0.91 -50.47
N HIS A 9 -0.58 -0.86 -50.84
CA HIS A 9 -1.66 -0.61 -49.86
C HIS A 9 -1.91 -1.75 -48.85
N SER A 10 -1.71 -3.02 -49.23
CA SER A 10 -1.98 -4.17 -48.37
C SER A 10 -0.88 -4.44 -47.34
N GLN A 11 0.37 -4.03 -47.61
CA GLN A 11 1.46 -4.21 -46.65
C GLN A 11 1.35 -3.25 -45.47
N TRP A 12 0.84 -2.04 -45.69
CA TRP A 12 0.54 -1.08 -44.61
C TRP A 12 -0.54 -1.60 -43.66
N THR A 13 -1.56 -2.29 -44.16
CA THR A 13 -2.60 -2.88 -43.29
C THR A 13 -2.06 -4.00 -42.42
N TYR A 14 -1.16 -4.84 -42.96
CA TYR A 14 -0.49 -5.88 -42.17
C TYR A 14 0.48 -5.27 -41.16
N ALA A 15 1.22 -4.22 -41.51
CA ALA A 15 2.10 -3.51 -40.59
C ALA A 15 1.33 -2.82 -39.45
N LEU A 16 0.15 -2.25 -39.75
CA LEU A 16 -0.74 -1.65 -38.75
C LEU A 16 -1.39 -2.70 -37.84
N LEU A 17 -1.81 -3.85 -38.38
CA LEU A 17 -2.33 -4.95 -37.58
C LEU A 17 -1.23 -5.58 -36.70
N LEU A 18 -0.02 -5.71 -37.24
CA LEU A 18 1.14 -6.22 -36.52
C LEU A 18 1.55 -5.27 -35.40
N SER A 19 1.59 -3.95 -35.66
CA SER A 19 1.90 -2.95 -34.62
C SER A 19 0.80 -2.87 -33.56
N LEU A 20 -0.48 -2.98 -33.94
CA LEU A 20 -1.59 -3.04 -33.00
C LEU A 20 -1.53 -4.27 -32.08
N PHE A 21 -0.90 -5.36 -32.53
CA PHE A 21 -0.73 -6.57 -31.73
C PHE A 21 0.59 -6.59 -30.94
N LEU A 22 1.70 -6.05 -31.49
CA LEU A 22 3.01 -6.02 -30.82
C LEU A 22 3.10 -4.96 -29.72
N VAL A 23 2.47 -3.79 -29.92
CA VAL A 23 2.55 -2.68 -28.96
C VAL A 23 1.92 -3.07 -27.61
N PRO A 24 0.72 -3.66 -27.54
CA PRO A 24 0.16 -4.14 -26.27
C PRO A 24 0.99 -5.24 -25.60
N VAL A 25 1.60 -6.14 -26.37
CA VAL A 25 2.45 -7.22 -25.85
C VAL A 25 3.77 -6.68 -25.29
N ALA A 26 4.35 -5.65 -25.91
CA ALA A 26 5.52 -4.96 -25.41
C ALA A 26 5.21 -4.12 -24.15
N TYR A 27 4.03 -3.49 -24.08
CA TYR A 27 3.55 -2.81 -22.89
C TYR A 27 3.26 -3.79 -21.73
N ALA A 28 2.70 -4.96 -22.02
CA ALA A 28 2.47 -6.04 -21.05
C ALA A 28 3.78 -6.74 -20.58
N SER A 29 4.89 -6.52 -21.30
CA SER A 29 6.23 -6.98 -20.92
C SER A 29 6.92 -6.05 -19.92
N GLY A 30 6.36 -4.87 -19.63
CA GLY A 30 6.79 -4.03 -18.50
C GLY A 30 6.37 -4.71 -17.20
N GLY A 31 7.34 -5.02 -16.32
CA GLY A 31 7.12 -5.89 -15.16
C GLY A 31 6.11 -5.35 -14.14
N GLU A 32 4.85 -5.76 -14.27
CA GLU A 32 3.74 -5.45 -13.33
C GLU A 32 4.10 -5.71 -11.86
N GLY A 33 4.96 -6.69 -11.58
CA GLY A 33 5.41 -7.01 -10.23
C GLY A 33 6.28 -5.93 -9.59
N SER A 34 7.18 -5.31 -10.37
CA SER A 34 8.09 -4.27 -9.85
C SER A 34 7.34 -2.98 -9.52
N GLU A 35 6.33 -2.63 -10.32
CA GLU A 35 5.49 -1.45 -10.10
C GLU A 35 4.63 -1.60 -8.84
N LYS A 36 4.04 -2.78 -8.61
CA LYS A 36 3.27 -3.09 -7.40
C LYS A 36 4.11 -2.97 -6.13
N ILE A 37 5.31 -3.57 -6.13
CA ILE A 37 6.22 -3.49 -4.99
C ILE A 37 6.63 -2.04 -4.74
N ALA A 38 7.05 -1.30 -5.77
CA ALA A 38 7.43 0.10 -5.63
C ALA A 38 6.29 0.95 -5.05
N ASN A 39 5.06 0.74 -5.52
CA ASN A 39 3.88 1.43 -5.00
C ASN A 39 3.59 1.07 -3.53
N ALA A 40 3.70 -0.20 -3.13
CA ALA A 40 3.54 -0.62 -1.74
C ALA A 40 4.57 0.05 -0.82
N PHE A 41 5.85 0.08 -1.22
CA PHE A 41 6.91 0.77 -0.46
C PHE A 41 6.65 2.28 -0.34
N LEU A 42 6.16 2.92 -1.39
CA LEU A 42 5.76 4.33 -1.36
C LEU A 42 4.65 4.54 -0.31
N TRP A 43 3.60 3.71 -0.34
CA TRP A 43 2.51 3.80 0.64
C TRP A 43 2.99 3.57 2.07
N ILE A 44 3.85 2.58 2.31
CA ILE A 44 4.47 2.37 3.63
C ILE A 44 5.23 3.62 4.06
N ALA A 45 6.04 4.22 3.19
CA ALA A 45 6.80 5.42 3.51
C ALA A 45 5.85 6.59 3.87
N VAL A 46 4.77 6.79 3.11
CA VAL A 46 3.75 7.81 3.42
C VAL A 46 3.08 7.54 4.77
N LEU A 47 2.64 6.31 5.03
CA LEU A 47 2.00 5.93 6.30
C LEU A 47 2.95 6.12 7.50
N LEU A 48 4.22 5.73 7.36
CA LEU A 48 5.23 5.92 8.40
C LEU A 48 5.52 7.40 8.65
N LEU A 49 5.59 8.23 7.61
CA LEU A 49 5.76 9.67 7.76
C LEU A 49 4.57 10.30 8.48
N LEU A 50 3.34 9.92 8.12
CA LEU A 50 2.13 10.38 8.79
C LEU A 50 2.10 9.95 10.26
N ALA A 51 2.40 8.68 10.55
CA ALA A 51 2.52 8.17 11.91
C ALA A 51 3.61 8.91 12.71
N LYS A 52 4.76 9.20 12.09
CA LYS A 52 5.83 9.97 12.73
C LYS A 52 5.41 11.38 13.08
N MET A 53 4.59 12.03 12.26
CA MET A 53 4.03 13.34 12.58
C MET A 53 3.11 13.28 13.81
N ALA A 54 2.47 12.13 14.08
CA ALA A 54 1.68 11.93 15.30
C ALA A 54 2.53 11.95 16.57
N SER A 55 3.82 11.65 16.50
CA SER A 55 4.70 11.65 17.68
C SER A 55 4.86 13.05 18.30
N LEU A 56 4.45 14.12 17.60
CA LEU A 56 4.33 15.45 18.21
C LEU A 56 3.28 15.52 19.33
N ILE A 57 2.31 14.60 19.34
CA ILE A 57 1.26 14.50 20.37
C ILE A 57 1.84 14.11 21.73
N GLU A 58 3.02 13.48 21.77
CA GLU A 58 3.75 13.20 23.02
C GLU A 58 4.01 14.48 23.84
N LYS A 59 4.14 15.64 23.18
CA LYS A 59 4.33 16.94 23.85
C LYS A 59 3.14 17.37 24.70
N VAL A 60 1.97 16.74 24.50
CA VAL A 60 0.72 16.99 25.24
C VAL A 60 0.53 15.96 26.37
N GLY A 61 1.53 15.08 26.62
CA GLY A 61 1.51 14.10 27.71
C GLY A 61 0.75 12.79 27.40
N GLN A 62 0.39 12.56 26.14
CA GLN A 62 -0.22 11.31 25.68
C GLN A 62 0.85 10.34 25.19
N PRO A 63 0.69 9.01 25.40
CA PRO A 63 1.55 8.00 24.81
C PRO A 63 1.63 8.13 23.28
N ALA A 64 2.83 7.95 22.73
CA ALA A 64 3.11 8.00 21.28
C ALA A 64 2.11 7.19 20.44
N VAL A 65 1.88 5.95 20.88
CA VAL A 65 1.03 4.96 20.21
C VAL A 65 -0.42 5.45 20.07
N LEU A 66 -0.94 6.22 21.03
CA LEU A 66 -2.28 6.79 20.91
C LEU A 66 -2.37 7.78 19.76
N GLY A 67 -1.33 8.61 19.56
CA GLY A 67 -1.27 9.54 18.44
C GLY A 67 -1.28 8.82 17.09
N GLU A 68 -0.47 7.77 16.96
CA GLU A 68 -0.40 6.94 15.76
C GLU A 68 -1.76 6.27 15.45
N LEU A 69 -2.43 5.73 16.48
CA LEU A 69 -3.77 5.14 16.33
C LEU A 69 -4.81 6.17 15.90
N VAL A 70 -4.78 7.38 16.46
CA VAL A 70 -5.71 8.47 16.07
C VAL A 70 -5.52 8.83 14.59
N ILE A 71 -4.28 8.98 14.14
CA ILE A 71 -4.01 9.23 12.71
C ILE A 71 -4.53 8.07 11.87
N GLY A 72 -4.28 6.81 12.25
CA GLY A 72 -4.80 5.64 11.55
C GLY A 72 -6.33 5.64 11.42
N VAL A 73 -7.03 5.96 12.51
CA VAL A 73 -8.50 6.07 12.52
C VAL A 73 -8.99 7.20 11.62
N VAL A 74 -8.36 8.38 11.67
CA VAL A 74 -8.71 9.50 10.79
C VAL A 74 -8.51 9.08 9.33
N LEU A 75 -7.32 8.58 8.97
CA LEU A 75 -6.95 8.11 7.62
C LEU A 75 -7.91 7.05 7.08
N GLY A 76 -8.29 6.07 7.91
CA GLY A 76 -9.22 5.03 7.52
C GLY A 76 -10.65 5.52 7.25
N ASN A 77 -11.07 6.60 7.93
CA ASN A 77 -12.42 7.17 7.82
C ASN A 77 -12.54 8.33 6.82
N LEU A 78 -11.45 8.80 6.20
CA LEU A 78 -11.49 9.89 5.19
C LEU A 78 -12.45 9.60 4.03
N PHE A 79 -12.66 8.31 3.70
CA PHE A 79 -13.64 7.89 2.70
C PHE A 79 -15.07 8.37 3.03
N LEU A 80 -15.46 8.42 4.31
CA LEU A 80 -16.78 8.87 4.75
C LEU A 80 -17.01 10.37 4.47
N VAL A 81 -15.93 11.14 4.34
CA VAL A 81 -15.94 12.58 4.03
C VAL A 81 -15.78 12.82 2.52
N GLY A 82 -15.78 11.75 1.70
CA GLY A 82 -15.63 11.82 0.25
C GLY A 82 -14.19 11.86 -0.25
N ILE A 83 -13.20 11.62 0.62
CA ILE A 83 -11.78 11.63 0.26
C ILE A 83 -11.28 10.18 0.19
N GLY A 84 -11.22 9.63 -1.02
CA GLY A 84 -10.81 8.24 -1.30
C GLY A 84 -9.31 8.02 -1.58
N VAL A 85 -8.44 8.96 -1.19
CA VAL A 85 -7.00 8.91 -1.53
C VAL A 85 -6.32 7.66 -0.96
N PHE A 86 -6.75 7.19 0.21
CA PHE A 86 -6.17 6.02 0.88
C PHE A 86 -6.89 4.70 0.55
N GLU A 87 -7.88 4.69 -0.35
CA GLU A 87 -8.59 3.47 -0.73
C GLU A 87 -7.68 2.41 -1.39
N PRO A 88 -6.72 2.78 -2.27
CA PRO A 88 -5.81 1.81 -2.87
C PRO A 88 -4.96 1.04 -1.85
N VAL A 89 -4.65 1.68 -0.71
CA VAL A 89 -3.85 1.09 0.38
C VAL A 89 -4.55 -0.11 1.02
N LYS A 90 -5.89 -0.06 1.12
CA LYS A 90 -6.69 -1.13 1.75
C LYS A 90 -6.69 -2.43 0.94
N HIS A 91 -6.46 -2.33 -0.37
CA HIS A 91 -6.49 -3.46 -1.29
C HIS A 91 -5.09 -4.03 -1.58
N ASP A 92 -4.04 -3.41 -1.05
CA ASP A 92 -2.67 -3.88 -1.23
C ASP A 92 -2.35 -5.04 -0.26
N GLU A 93 -2.00 -6.20 -0.81
CA GLU A 93 -1.73 -7.41 -0.04
C GLU A 93 -0.50 -7.27 0.87
N ILE A 94 0.52 -6.52 0.45
CA ILE A 94 1.74 -6.30 1.23
C ILE A 94 1.40 -5.42 2.43
N ILE A 95 0.63 -4.35 2.22
CA ILE A 95 0.19 -3.48 3.32
C ILE A 95 -0.67 -4.25 4.32
N LYS A 96 -1.62 -5.05 3.83
CA LYS A 96 -2.49 -5.86 4.69
C LYS A 96 -1.67 -6.83 5.54
N PHE A 97 -0.73 -7.55 4.94
CA PHE A 97 0.17 -8.43 5.67
C PHE A 97 0.96 -7.66 6.74
N LEU A 98 1.57 -6.52 6.40
CA LEU A 98 2.30 -5.71 7.37
C LEU A 98 1.44 -5.18 8.51
N ALA A 99 0.17 -4.85 8.24
CA ALA A 99 -0.78 -4.42 9.27
C ALA A 99 -1.10 -5.55 10.25
N GLU A 100 -1.35 -6.77 9.75
CA GLU A 100 -1.57 -7.95 10.59
C GLU A 100 -0.33 -8.26 11.46
N LEU A 101 0.86 -8.19 10.85
CA LEU A 101 2.13 -8.38 11.55
C LEU A 101 2.35 -7.32 12.63
N GLY A 102 2.06 -6.05 12.32
CA GLY A 102 2.12 -4.95 13.28
C GLY A 102 1.21 -5.16 14.49
N VAL A 103 -0.05 -5.58 14.26
CA VAL A 103 -1.00 -5.88 15.35
C VAL A 103 -0.50 -7.04 16.22
N VAL A 104 0.03 -8.11 15.63
CA VAL A 104 0.60 -9.23 16.38
C VAL A 104 1.78 -8.77 17.26
N VAL A 105 2.69 -7.97 16.71
CA VAL A 105 3.83 -7.41 17.46
C VAL A 105 3.34 -6.50 18.60
N LEU A 106 2.35 -5.65 18.37
CA LEU A 106 1.78 -4.77 19.40
C LEU A 106 1.15 -5.58 20.54
N LEU A 107 0.31 -6.57 20.23
CA LEU A 107 -0.32 -7.42 21.24
C LEU A 107 0.72 -8.22 22.02
N PHE A 108 1.77 -8.70 21.35
CA PHE A 108 2.88 -9.38 22.00
C PHE A 108 3.63 -8.45 22.96
N GLN A 109 3.96 -7.23 22.54
CA GLN A 109 4.61 -6.23 23.40
C GLN A 109 3.77 -5.89 24.63
N ILE A 110 2.46 -5.66 24.45
CA ILE A 110 1.54 -5.41 25.57
C ILE A 110 1.51 -6.61 26.53
N GLY A 111 1.52 -7.84 25.99
CA GLY A 111 1.59 -9.05 26.78
C GLY A 111 2.88 -9.19 27.60
N LEU A 112 4.02 -8.74 27.05
CA LEU A 112 5.32 -8.76 27.75
C LEU A 112 5.45 -7.66 28.82
N GLU A 113 4.84 -6.49 28.59
CA GLU A 113 4.86 -5.37 29.54
C GLU A 113 3.92 -5.62 30.75
N SER A 114 2.86 -6.41 30.55
CA SER A 114 1.92 -6.75 31.60
C SER A 114 2.53 -7.69 32.63
N LYS A 115 2.71 -7.21 33.87
CA LYS A 115 3.12 -8.06 34.99
C LYS A 115 1.96 -8.94 35.43
N LEU A 116 2.07 -10.24 35.17
CA LEU A 116 1.14 -11.27 35.66
C LEU A 116 0.97 -11.23 37.20
N GLU A 117 1.98 -10.75 37.91
CA GLU A 117 1.99 -10.61 39.37
C GLU A 117 1.04 -9.51 39.86
N GLU A 118 1.01 -8.34 39.20
CA GLU A 118 0.07 -7.25 39.52
C GLU A 118 -1.38 -7.67 39.19
N MET A 119 -1.59 -8.50 38.16
CA MET A 119 -2.92 -9.03 37.81
C MET A 119 -3.43 -10.07 38.84
N ARG A 120 -2.54 -10.85 39.46
CA ARG A 120 -2.90 -11.83 40.50
C ARG A 120 -3.36 -11.16 41.79
N GLU A 121 -2.79 -10.01 42.14
CA GLU A 121 -3.12 -9.28 43.37
C GLU A 121 -4.52 -8.68 43.34
N VAL A 122 -4.99 -8.24 42.17
CA VAL A 122 -6.34 -7.67 41.98
C VAL A 122 -7.43 -8.71 41.70
N GLY A 123 -7.06 -9.93 41.27
CA GLY A 123 -8.02 -11.02 40.97
C GLY A 123 -8.47 -11.85 42.17
N GLY A 124 -7.85 -11.67 43.35
CA GLY A 124 -8.17 -12.41 44.57
C GLY A 124 -9.30 -11.82 45.44
N ARG A 125 -10.09 -10.88 44.91
CA ARG A 125 -11.24 -10.26 45.59
C ARG A 125 -12.56 -10.71 44.98
#